data_AF-A0AAD7SNW1-F1
#
_entry.id   AF-A0AAD7SNW1-F1
#
_cell.length_a   1.000
_cell.length_b   1.000
_cell.length_c   1.000
_cell.angle_alpha   90.00
_cell.angle_beta   90.00
_cell.angle_gamma   90.00
#
_symmetry.space_group_name_H-M   'P 1'
#
loop_
_entity.id
_entity.type
_entity.pdbx_description
1 polymer ?
#
loop_
_entity_poly.entity_id
_entity_poly.type
_entity_poly.pdbx_seq_one_letter_code
_entity_poly.pdbx_strand_id
1 'polypeptide(L)'
;MPEETTEATGQATEGVVGLEGLEEPKKMTREDWRKKKELEEQRKLGNAPAEVDEEGKDINPHIPQYISSVPWYIDPSKRPTLKHQRPQEEKQRQYSNIVEWYRRGVQEKPLTTKFRKGACENCGAVTHNKKDCLERPRKVGAKFTGTDMAPDEHSQIQLALDYDGKRDRWNGYDPEDHMRIVEEYSKVDLAKRTLKAQKLQEELASGKLTDQATSYRKNWGEDEHGTQEHNSEDEDEDKYADDIDMPGQNFDSKRRITVRNLRIREDIAKYLRNLDPNSAYYDPKTRAMRENPYANTGMIPEE
;
A
#
# COMPACT_ATOMS: atom_id res chain seq x y z
N MET A 1 20.49 -77.35 13.87
CA MET A 1 20.61 -78.06 15.16
C MET A 1 21.09 -77.06 16.19
N PRO A 2 20.45 -76.91 17.35
CA PRO A 2 19.04 -77.19 17.72
C PRO A 2 18.28 -75.87 18.10
N GLU A 3 16.98 -75.78 17.79
CA GLU A 3 15.80 -75.86 18.71
C GLU A 3 15.37 -74.45 19.22
N GLU A 4 14.30 -73.84 18.72
CA GLU A 4 12.87 -74.07 19.04
C GLU A 4 12.55 -74.05 20.54
N THR A 5 11.74 -73.09 20.98
CA THR A 5 10.48 -73.35 21.71
C THR A 5 9.62 -72.09 21.73
N THR A 6 8.41 -72.29 21.21
CA THR A 6 7.25 -71.42 21.20
C THR A 6 6.46 -71.47 22.52
N GLU A 7 5.40 -70.66 22.57
CA GLU A 7 4.18 -70.75 23.40
C GLU A 7 4.10 -69.74 24.56
N ALA A 8 2.97 -69.14 24.90
CA ALA A 8 1.65 -68.91 24.28
C ALA A 8 0.84 -68.09 25.31
N THR A 9 -0.33 -67.59 24.88
CA THR A 9 -1.46 -67.03 25.66
C THR A 9 -1.36 -65.53 26.01
N GLY A 10 -2.31 -64.65 25.73
CA GLY A 10 -3.67 -64.77 25.19
C GLY A 10 -4.67 -63.96 26.03
N GLN A 11 -5.29 -62.94 25.41
CA GLN A 11 -6.59 -62.30 25.75
C GLN A 11 -6.64 -61.49 27.08
N ALA A 12 -7.42 -60.42 27.28
CA ALA A 12 -8.37 -59.64 26.51
C ALA A 12 -8.68 -58.34 27.29
N THR A 13 -9.15 -57.31 26.56
CA THR A 13 -10.08 -56.22 26.94
C THR A 13 -9.84 -55.40 28.22
N GLU A 14 -9.77 -54.08 28.08
CA GLU A 14 -10.88 -53.17 28.44
C GLU A 14 -10.49 -51.71 28.12
N GLY A 15 -11.36 -51.03 27.36
CA GLY A 15 -11.25 -49.60 27.14
C GLY A 15 -11.76 -48.85 28.36
N VAL A 16 -10.96 -47.90 28.85
CA VAL A 16 -11.43 -46.82 29.72
C VAL A 16 -10.87 -45.52 29.16
N VAL A 17 -11.73 -44.80 28.46
CA VAL A 17 -11.58 -43.39 28.11
C VAL A 17 -11.58 -42.60 29.42
N GLY A 18 -10.40 -42.17 29.86
CA GLY A 18 -10.22 -41.25 30.97
C GLY A 18 -10.59 -39.84 30.53
N LEU A 19 -11.80 -39.41 30.88
CA LEU A 19 -12.20 -38.01 30.98
C LEU A 19 -11.41 -37.37 32.14
N GLU A 20 -10.23 -36.84 31.84
CA GLU A 20 -9.43 -36.07 32.81
C GLU A 20 -9.97 -34.64 32.93
N GLY A 21 -10.51 -34.33 34.11
CA GLY A 21 -10.21 -33.07 34.81
C GLY A 21 -11.01 -31.82 34.44
N LEU A 22 -12.33 -31.82 34.68
CA LEU A 22 -13.02 -30.58 35.05
C LEU A 22 -12.89 -30.38 36.56
N GLU A 23 -11.73 -29.89 37.02
CA GLU A 23 -11.57 -29.43 38.40
C GLU A 23 -12.51 -28.23 38.64
N GLU A 24 -13.50 -28.42 39.51
CA GLU A 24 -14.36 -27.35 40.00
C GLU A 24 -13.52 -26.22 40.64
N PRO A 25 -13.91 -24.94 40.46
CA PRO A 25 -13.11 -23.83 40.93
C PRO A 25 -13.06 -23.81 42.46
N LYS A 26 -11.92 -24.23 43.03
CA LYS A 26 -11.60 -24.02 44.45
C LYS A 26 -11.78 -22.53 44.77
N LYS A 27 -12.64 -22.23 45.75
CA LYS A 27 -12.83 -20.86 46.24
C LYS A 27 -11.47 -20.35 46.74
N MET A 28 -10.92 -19.34 46.07
CA MET A 28 -9.67 -18.68 46.47
C MET A 28 -9.74 -18.32 47.96
N THR A 29 -8.71 -18.70 48.73
CA THR A 29 -8.64 -18.31 50.14
C THR A 29 -8.39 -16.80 50.24
N ARG A 30 -8.76 -16.18 51.38
CA ARG A 30 -8.54 -14.74 51.61
C ARG A 30 -7.06 -14.35 51.48
N GLU A 31 -6.16 -15.27 51.81
CA GLU A 31 -4.72 -15.09 51.71
C GLU A 31 -4.25 -15.09 50.25
N ASP A 32 -4.77 -16.00 49.42
CA ASP A 32 -4.46 -16.05 47.98
C ASP A 32 -4.96 -14.81 47.24
N TRP A 33 -6.12 -14.28 47.63
CA TRP A 33 -6.64 -13.02 47.06
C TRP A 33 -5.75 -11.83 47.40
N ARG A 34 -5.27 -11.74 48.65
CA ARG A 34 -4.31 -10.70 49.08
C ARG A 34 -2.99 -10.83 48.31
N LYS A 35 -2.43 -12.05 48.23
CA LYS A 35 -1.21 -12.32 47.46
C LYS A 35 -1.36 -11.94 46.00
N LYS A 36 -2.51 -12.25 45.37
CA LYS A 36 -2.78 -11.87 43.96
C LYS A 36 -2.84 -10.36 43.78
N LYS A 37 -3.44 -9.62 44.71
CA LYS A 37 -3.51 -8.15 44.67
C LYS A 37 -2.14 -7.51 44.89
N GLU A 38 -1.39 -7.98 45.88
CA GLU A 38 -0.03 -7.50 46.16
C GLU A 38 0.91 -7.79 44.98
N LEU A 39 0.78 -8.96 44.35
CA LEU A 39 1.54 -9.31 43.15
C LEU A 39 1.13 -8.43 41.96
N GLU A 40 -0.15 -8.11 41.79
CA GLU A 40 -0.63 -7.17 40.77
C GLU A 40 -0.07 -5.76 41.00
N GLU A 41 0.01 -5.30 42.25
CA GLU A 41 0.62 -4.02 42.62
C GLU A 41 2.12 -4.01 42.37
N GLN A 42 2.84 -5.08 42.73
CA GLN A 42 4.26 -5.25 42.43
C GLN A 42 4.53 -5.29 40.92
N ARG A 43 3.66 -5.93 40.14
CA ARG A 43 3.71 -5.93 38.67
C ARG A 43 3.50 -4.52 38.09
N LYS A 44 2.54 -3.76 38.62
CA LYS A 44 2.32 -2.36 38.23
C LYS A 44 3.47 -1.44 38.62
N LEU A 45 4.19 -1.78 39.69
CA LEU A 45 5.41 -1.09 40.11
C LEU A 45 6.65 -1.55 39.30
N GLY A 46 6.52 -2.53 38.40
CA GLY A 46 7.61 -3.07 37.58
C GLY A 46 8.59 -3.98 38.34
N ASN A 47 8.25 -4.39 39.57
CA ASN A 47 9.11 -5.22 40.43
C ASN A 47 8.86 -6.73 40.26
N ALA A 48 7.76 -7.11 39.61
CA ALA A 48 7.39 -8.50 39.34
C ALA A 48 7.15 -8.72 37.83
N PRO A 49 7.47 -9.91 37.28
CA PRO A 49 7.25 -10.21 35.88
C PRO A 49 5.76 -10.18 35.51
N ALA A 50 5.48 -9.78 34.27
CA ALA A 50 4.15 -9.76 33.72
C ALA A 50 3.50 -11.15 33.71
N GLU A 51 2.18 -11.19 33.60
CA GLU A 51 1.46 -12.46 33.41
C GLU A 51 1.60 -12.88 31.95
N VAL A 52 2.01 -14.12 31.70
CA VAL A 52 2.23 -14.63 30.35
C VAL A 52 0.97 -15.34 29.88
N ASP A 53 0.51 -15.03 28.67
CA ASP A 53 -0.63 -15.70 28.05
C ASP A 53 -0.23 -17.09 27.48
N GLU A 54 -1.20 -17.80 26.91
CA GLU A 54 -0.97 -19.10 26.26
C GLU A 54 -0.16 -19.03 24.95
N GLU A 55 0.01 -17.85 24.36
CA GLU A 55 0.87 -17.60 23.20
C GLU A 55 2.29 -17.17 23.61
N GLY A 56 2.59 -17.12 24.92
CA GLY A 56 3.88 -16.66 25.42
C GLY A 56 4.06 -15.14 25.43
N LYS A 57 2.97 -14.37 25.26
CA LYS A 57 2.98 -12.90 25.27
C LYS A 57 2.66 -12.35 26.65
N ASP A 58 3.37 -11.28 26.99
CA ASP A 58 3.20 -10.59 28.27
C ASP A 58 1.91 -9.75 28.28
N ILE A 59 1.05 -9.99 29.26
CA ILE A 59 -0.12 -9.17 29.55
C ILE A 59 0.35 -7.98 30.39
N ASN A 60 0.21 -6.78 29.82
CA ASN A 60 0.59 -5.54 30.50
C ASN A 60 -0.19 -5.38 31.83
N PRO A 61 0.50 -5.31 32.99
CA PRO A 61 -0.14 -5.18 34.31
C PRO A 61 -0.98 -3.92 34.52
N HIS A 62 -0.81 -2.90 33.68
CA HIS A 62 -1.59 -1.67 33.73
C HIS A 62 -2.95 -1.80 33.01
N ILE A 63 -3.22 -2.92 32.33
CA ILE A 63 -4.55 -3.19 31.77
C ILE A 63 -5.53 -3.39 32.95
N PRO A 64 -6.62 -2.60 33.03
CA PRO A 64 -7.60 -2.76 34.09
C PRO A 64 -8.16 -4.19 34.17
N GLN A 65 -8.40 -4.66 35.41
CA GLN A 65 -8.81 -6.03 35.68
C GLN A 65 -10.04 -6.48 34.90
N TYR A 66 -11.00 -5.59 34.63
CA TYR A 66 -12.22 -5.93 33.88
C TYR A 66 -11.98 -6.17 32.37
N ILE A 67 -10.88 -5.66 31.81
CA ILE A 67 -10.50 -5.90 30.41
C ILE A 67 -9.70 -7.21 30.32
N SER A 68 -8.76 -7.42 31.23
CA SER A 68 -7.90 -8.61 31.25
C SER A 68 -8.60 -9.86 31.77
N SER A 69 -9.64 -9.72 32.60
CA SER A 69 -10.42 -10.88 33.06
C SER A 69 -11.17 -11.51 31.90
N VAL A 70 -10.91 -12.78 31.64
CA VAL A 70 -11.67 -13.60 30.68
C VAL A 70 -13.00 -14.01 31.32
N PRO A 71 -14.14 -13.63 30.73
CA PRO A 71 -15.45 -14.08 31.19
C PRO A 71 -15.64 -15.59 31.05
N TRP A 72 -16.48 -16.16 31.91
CA TRP A 72 -16.73 -17.61 32.00
C TRP A 72 -17.29 -18.24 30.70
N TYR A 73 -17.98 -17.45 29.88
CA TYR A 73 -18.60 -17.91 28.62
C TYR A 73 -17.63 -17.99 27.44
N ILE A 74 -16.40 -17.48 27.60
CA ILE A 74 -15.32 -17.69 26.63
C ILE A 74 -14.49 -18.90 27.09
N ASP A 75 -13.96 -18.83 28.31
CA ASP A 75 -13.23 -19.93 28.93
C ASP A 75 -13.64 -20.12 30.40
N PRO A 76 -14.15 -21.30 30.79
CA PRO A 76 -14.56 -21.55 32.17
C PRO A 76 -13.37 -21.55 33.14
N SER A 77 -12.17 -21.85 32.64
CA SER A 77 -10.93 -21.94 33.40
C SER A 77 -10.32 -20.58 33.76
N LYS A 78 -10.87 -19.45 33.26
CA LYS A 78 -10.40 -18.07 33.53
C LYS A 78 -8.87 -17.91 33.42
N ARG A 79 -8.28 -18.56 32.41
CA ARG A 79 -6.84 -18.44 32.13
C ARG A 79 -6.53 -16.99 31.75
N PRO A 80 -5.36 -16.46 32.14
CA PRO A 80 -4.97 -15.11 31.78
C PRO A 80 -4.68 -15.03 30.28
N THR A 81 -5.61 -14.50 29.51
CA THR A 81 -5.46 -14.27 28.07
C THR A 81 -6.22 -13.00 27.66
N LEU A 82 -5.75 -12.36 26.59
CA LEU A 82 -6.41 -11.19 25.99
C LEU A 82 -7.13 -11.54 24.69
N LYS A 83 -7.27 -12.85 24.37
CA LYS A 83 -7.90 -13.30 23.12
C LYS A 83 -9.36 -12.87 22.99
N HIS A 84 -10.12 -12.78 24.07
CA HIS A 84 -11.52 -12.32 24.04
C HIS A 84 -11.70 -10.84 23.67
N GLN A 85 -10.64 -10.05 23.76
CA GLN A 85 -10.63 -8.64 23.33
C GLN A 85 -10.21 -8.49 21.86
N ARG A 86 -9.77 -9.57 21.20
CA ARG A 86 -9.53 -9.53 19.76
C ARG A 86 -10.84 -9.34 19.00
N PRO A 87 -10.80 -8.77 17.78
CA PRO A 87 -11.98 -8.64 16.93
C PRO A 87 -12.75 -9.96 16.80
N GLN A 88 -14.03 -9.95 17.18
CA GLN A 88 -14.91 -11.12 17.17
C GLN A 88 -15.34 -11.46 15.75
N GLU A 89 -15.27 -12.73 15.37
CA GLU A 89 -15.63 -13.21 14.03
C GLU A 89 -17.09 -12.87 13.67
N GLU A 90 -18.02 -12.95 14.62
CA GLU A 90 -19.44 -12.62 14.40
C GLU A 90 -19.69 -11.14 14.05
N LYS A 91 -18.83 -10.24 14.53
CA LYS A 91 -18.92 -8.80 14.24
C LYS A 91 -18.15 -8.40 12.99
N GLN A 92 -17.21 -9.25 12.55
CA GLN A 92 -16.46 -9.04 11.33
C GLN A 92 -17.36 -9.32 10.13
N ARG A 93 -17.66 -8.26 9.39
CA ARG A 93 -18.34 -8.39 8.11
C ARG A 93 -17.33 -8.84 7.06
N GLN A 94 -17.73 -9.82 6.27
CA GLN A 94 -16.96 -10.23 5.10
C GLN A 94 -17.25 -9.24 3.97
N TYR A 95 -16.20 -8.55 3.53
CA TYR A 95 -16.28 -7.60 2.43
C TYR A 95 -15.68 -8.20 1.16
N SER A 96 -16.22 -7.80 0.02
CA SER A 96 -15.69 -8.13 -1.29
C SER A 96 -14.35 -7.44 -1.52
N ASN A 97 -13.46 -8.09 -2.25
CA ASN A 97 -12.12 -7.56 -2.55
C ASN A 97 -12.19 -6.31 -3.46
N ILE A 98 -11.13 -5.51 -3.47
CA ILE A 98 -11.03 -4.30 -4.32
C ILE A 98 -11.19 -4.57 -5.82
N VAL A 99 -10.78 -5.76 -6.28
CA VAL A 99 -10.84 -6.19 -7.68
C VAL A 99 -12.25 -6.66 -8.06
N GLU A 100 -13.05 -7.07 -7.07
CA GLU A 100 -14.37 -7.62 -7.31
C GLU A 100 -15.39 -6.50 -7.53
N TRP A 101 -15.79 -6.33 -8.79
CA TRP A 101 -16.83 -5.40 -9.18
C TRP A 101 -17.93 -6.07 -10.01
N TYR A 102 -19.05 -5.38 -10.17
CA TYR A 102 -20.15 -5.80 -11.02
C TYR A 102 -19.67 -6.05 -12.45
N ARG A 103 -20.12 -7.16 -13.05
CA ARG A 103 -19.77 -7.50 -14.44
C ARG A 103 -20.54 -6.58 -15.37
N ARG A 104 -19.82 -5.69 -16.06
CA ARG A 104 -20.39 -4.77 -17.05
C ARG A 104 -20.42 -5.44 -18.44
N GLY A 105 -21.34 -4.99 -19.29
CA GLY A 105 -21.51 -5.52 -20.63
C GLY A 105 -22.42 -6.74 -20.73
N VAL A 106 -22.58 -7.23 -21.96
CA VAL A 106 -23.45 -8.36 -22.32
C VAL A 106 -22.64 -9.64 -22.48
N GLN A 107 -23.28 -10.79 -22.35
CA GLN A 107 -22.59 -12.06 -22.58
C GLN A 107 -22.36 -12.27 -24.09
N GLU A 108 -21.11 -12.51 -24.49
CA GLU A 108 -20.74 -12.83 -25.87
C GLU A 108 -21.01 -14.31 -26.21
N LYS A 109 -22.23 -14.77 -25.91
CA LYS A 109 -22.70 -16.11 -26.30
C LYS A 109 -23.40 -16.03 -27.66
N PRO A 110 -23.40 -17.14 -28.44
CA PRO A 110 -24.11 -17.17 -29.72
C PRO A 110 -25.58 -16.76 -29.52
N LEU A 111 -26.02 -15.76 -30.29
CA LEU A 111 -27.35 -15.20 -30.18
C LEU A 111 -28.40 -16.26 -30.52
N THR A 112 -29.40 -16.38 -29.64
CA THR A 112 -30.53 -17.27 -29.90
C THR A 112 -31.55 -16.56 -30.77
N THR A 113 -31.83 -17.13 -31.94
CA THR A 113 -32.84 -16.60 -32.89
C THR A 113 -34.28 -16.91 -32.50
N LYS A 114 -34.50 -17.68 -31.42
CA LYS A 114 -35.82 -18.09 -30.95
C LYS A 114 -36.13 -17.43 -29.62
N PHE A 115 -37.37 -16.94 -29.49
CA PHE A 115 -37.89 -16.42 -28.24
C PHE A 115 -37.98 -17.53 -27.17
N ARG A 116 -37.43 -17.27 -25.99
CA ARG A 116 -37.47 -18.19 -24.85
C ARG A 116 -38.62 -17.83 -23.92
N LYS A 117 -39.30 -18.83 -23.35
CA LYS A 117 -40.38 -18.59 -22.38
C LYS A 117 -39.81 -17.92 -21.13
N GLY A 118 -40.42 -16.82 -20.69
CA GLY A 118 -39.94 -16.01 -19.57
C GLY A 118 -38.95 -14.91 -19.96
N ALA A 119 -38.59 -14.79 -21.24
CA ALA A 119 -37.80 -13.66 -21.72
C ALA A 119 -38.62 -12.37 -21.83
N CYS A 120 -37.92 -11.24 -21.82
CA CYS A 120 -38.48 -9.93 -22.07
C CYS A 120 -39.22 -9.89 -23.42
N GLU A 121 -40.48 -9.48 -23.41
CA GLU A 121 -41.31 -9.47 -24.61
C GLU A 121 -40.84 -8.46 -25.67
N ASN A 122 -40.02 -7.48 -25.27
CA ASN A 122 -39.49 -6.44 -26.15
C ASN A 122 -38.23 -6.89 -26.90
N CYS A 123 -37.17 -7.26 -26.18
CA CYS A 123 -35.83 -7.55 -26.73
C CYS A 123 -35.47 -9.04 -26.76
N GLY A 124 -36.17 -9.89 -25.99
CA GLY A 124 -35.92 -11.33 -25.95
C GLY A 124 -34.82 -11.81 -24.99
N ALA A 125 -34.23 -10.92 -24.18
CA ALA A 125 -33.30 -11.29 -23.11
C ALA A 125 -34.04 -11.89 -21.89
N VAL A 126 -33.43 -12.85 -21.19
CA VAL A 126 -34.05 -13.57 -20.06
C VAL A 126 -33.83 -12.87 -18.70
N THR A 127 -32.90 -11.92 -18.64
CA THR A 127 -32.40 -11.33 -17.39
C THR A 127 -33.29 -10.25 -16.79
N HIS A 128 -34.21 -9.67 -17.56
CA HIS A 128 -35.09 -8.59 -17.11
C HIS A 128 -36.51 -8.66 -17.70
N ASN A 129 -37.43 -7.89 -17.13
CA ASN A 129 -38.82 -7.77 -17.59
C ASN A 129 -38.99 -6.65 -18.61
N LYS A 130 -40.09 -6.67 -19.39
CA LYS A 130 -40.41 -5.64 -20.39
C LYS A 130 -40.37 -4.19 -19.86
N LYS A 131 -40.73 -3.98 -18.59
CA LYS A 131 -40.76 -2.64 -17.97
C LYS A 131 -39.37 -2.08 -17.71
N ASP A 132 -38.41 -2.94 -17.38
CA ASP A 132 -37.03 -2.58 -17.03
C ASP A 132 -36.08 -2.80 -18.21
N CYS A 133 -36.64 -2.89 -19.43
CA CYS A 133 -35.91 -3.15 -20.65
C CYS A 133 -35.09 -1.92 -21.07
N LEU A 134 -33.78 -2.12 -21.25
CA LEU A 134 -32.86 -1.06 -21.70
C LEU A 134 -32.99 -0.76 -23.19
N GLU A 135 -33.52 -1.72 -23.97
CA GLU A 135 -33.80 -1.55 -25.39
C GLU A 135 -35.04 -0.69 -25.63
N ARG A 136 -35.01 0.09 -26.71
CA ARG A 136 -36.12 0.95 -27.12
C ARG A 136 -37.44 0.14 -27.22
N PRO A 137 -38.56 0.60 -26.65
CA PRO A 137 -39.84 -0.10 -26.77
C PRO A 137 -40.26 -0.29 -28.23
N ARG A 138 -40.38 -1.55 -28.66
CA ARG A 138 -40.83 -1.93 -30.00
C ARG A 138 -42.35 -2.09 -30.03
N LYS A 139 -42.98 -1.75 -31.15
CA LYS A 139 -44.45 -1.84 -31.32
C LYS A 139 -44.96 -3.28 -31.26
N VAL A 140 -44.25 -4.20 -31.91
CA VAL A 140 -44.62 -5.63 -31.97
C VAL A 140 -43.82 -6.46 -30.97
N GLY A 141 -42.54 -6.13 -30.74
CA GLY A 141 -41.69 -6.81 -29.76
C GLY A 141 -41.18 -8.18 -30.23
N ALA A 142 -40.03 -8.59 -29.68
CA ALA A 142 -39.35 -9.85 -30.04
C ALA A 142 -40.19 -11.10 -29.77
N LYS A 143 -41.17 -11.04 -28.85
CA LYS A 143 -42.08 -12.17 -28.54
C LYS A 143 -42.87 -12.65 -29.76
N PHE A 144 -43.27 -11.73 -30.63
CA PHE A 144 -44.13 -12.05 -31.78
C PHE A 144 -43.36 -12.05 -33.10
N THR A 145 -42.30 -11.23 -33.25
CA THR A 145 -41.52 -11.18 -34.50
C THR A 145 -40.35 -12.17 -34.52
N GLY A 146 -39.78 -12.52 -33.37
CA GLY A 146 -38.56 -13.35 -33.30
C GLY A 146 -37.32 -12.71 -33.95
N THR A 147 -37.38 -11.41 -34.25
CA THR A 147 -36.31 -10.64 -34.92
C THR A 147 -35.53 -9.79 -33.91
N ASP A 148 -34.24 -9.59 -34.17
CA ASP A 148 -33.32 -8.74 -33.38
C ASP A 148 -33.33 -9.09 -31.88
N MET A 149 -32.98 -10.35 -31.56
CA MET A 149 -32.87 -10.86 -30.20
C MET A 149 -31.62 -10.30 -29.53
N ALA A 150 -31.79 -9.65 -28.38
CA ALA A 150 -30.67 -9.13 -27.60
C ALA A 150 -29.91 -10.27 -26.89
N PRO A 151 -28.57 -10.15 -26.71
CA PRO A 151 -27.82 -11.05 -25.85
C PRO A 151 -28.25 -10.92 -24.38
N ASP A 152 -28.12 -12.00 -23.62
CA ASP A 152 -28.44 -12.00 -22.19
C ASP A 152 -27.38 -11.21 -21.38
N GLU A 153 -27.82 -10.48 -20.35
CA GLU A 153 -26.92 -9.75 -19.45
C GLU A 153 -26.17 -10.70 -18.48
N HIS A 154 -25.10 -10.21 -17.85
CA HIS A 154 -24.42 -10.96 -16.79
C HIS A 154 -25.25 -11.01 -15.51
N SER A 155 -25.30 -12.17 -14.85
CA SER A 155 -25.83 -12.28 -13.49
C SER A 155 -24.92 -11.52 -12.53
N GLN A 156 -25.48 -10.52 -11.85
CA GLN A 156 -24.71 -9.69 -10.92
C GLN A 156 -24.51 -10.41 -9.59
N ILE A 157 -23.29 -10.34 -9.07
CA ILE A 157 -22.95 -10.82 -7.73
C ILE A 157 -23.41 -9.81 -6.68
N GLN A 158 -23.82 -10.30 -5.50
CA GLN A 158 -24.14 -9.43 -4.38
C GLN A 158 -22.84 -9.03 -3.66
N LEU A 159 -22.33 -7.84 -3.98
CA LEU A 159 -21.13 -7.30 -3.36
C LEU A 159 -21.43 -6.71 -1.99
N ALA A 160 -20.67 -7.12 -0.99
CA ALA A 160 -20.66 -6.50 0.33
C ALA A 160 -19.46 -5.57 0.41
N LEU A 161 -19.69 -4.27 0.33
CA LEU A 161 -18.63 -3.26 0.35
C LEU A 161 -18.78 -2.33 1.54
N ASP A 162 -17.66 -1.79 2.00
CA ASP A 162 -17.58 -0.73 3.00
C ASP A 162 -18.14 0.61 2.50
N TYR A 163 -18.23 1.59 3.40
CA TYR A 163 -18.68 2.94 3.06
C TYR A 163 -17.84 3.57 1.93
N ASP A 164 -16.52 3.43 2.02
CA ASP A 164 -15.57 3.94 1.03
C ASP A 164 -15.61 3.08 -0.23
N GLY A 165 -15.61 1.76 -0.10
CA GLY A 165 -15.70 0.84 -1.24
C GLY A 165 -16.95 1.05 -2.10
N LYS A 166 -18.10 1.41 -1.52
CA LYS A 166 -19.30 1.76 -2.29
C LYS A 166 -19.20 3.08 -3.05
N ARG A 167 -18.38 4.02 -2.57
CA ARG A 167 -18.26 5.39 -3.09
C ARG A 167 -16.98 5.63 -3.87
N ASP A 168 -16.12 4.63 -3.97
CA ASP A 168 -14.92 4.75 -4.76
C ASP A 168 -15.28 5.02 -6.22
N ARG A 169 -14.79 6.17 -6.70
CA ARG A 169 -15.00 6.66 -8.06
C ARG A 169 -14.38 5.73 -9.09
N TRP A 170 -13.34 5.00 -8.70
CA TRP A 170 -12.55 4.15 -9.57
C TRP A 170 -12.97 2.67 -9.53
N ASN A 171 -14.18 2.39 -9.03
CA ASN A 171 -14.72 1.03 -9.03
C ASN A 171 -14.88 0.45 -10.45
N GLY A 172 -14.24 -0.69 -10.67
CA GLY A 172 -14.21 -1.36 -11.99
C GLY A 172 -13.28 -0.68 -13.00
N TYR A 173 -12.28 0.06 -12.52
CA TYR A 173 -11.20 0.59 -13.36
C TYR A 173 -10.32 -0.56 -13.88
N ASP A 174 -10.08 -0.58 -15.20
CA ASP A 174 -9.13 -1.49 -15.81
C ASP A 174 -7.72 -0.85 -15.77
N PRO A 175 -6.71 -1.48 -15.13
CA PRO A 175 -5.34 -0.98 -15.13
C PRO A 175 -4.77 -0.77 -16.54
N GLU A 176 -5.22 -1.51 -17.54
CA GLU A 176 -4.76 -1.39 -18.93
C GLU A 176 -5.15 -0.05 -19.56
N ASP A 177 -6.28 0.55 -19.15
CA ASP A 177 -6.69 1.89 -19.61
C ASP A 177 -5.67 2.98 -19.23
N HIS A 178 -4.86 2.74 -18.18
CA HIS A 178 -3.79 3.65 -17.80
C HIS A 178 -2.73 3.80 -18.91
N MET A 179 -2.54 2.78 -19.75
CA MET A 179 -1.59 2.85 -20.87
C MET A 179 -1.95 3.96 -21.85
N ARG A 180 -3.23 4.30 -22.00
CA ARG A 180 -3.66 5.42 -22.88
C ARG A 180 -3.07 6.76 -22.43
N ILE A 181 -2.94 6.96 -21.12
CA ILE A 181 -2.31 8.15 -20.54
C ILE A 181 -0.81 8.12 -20.84
N VAL A 182 -0.15 6.96 -20.65
CA VAL A 182 1.27 6.79 -20.98
C VAL A 182 1.54 7.10 -22.46
N GLU A 183 0.67 6.63 -23.36
CA GLU A 183 0.76 6.94 -24.80
C GLU A 183 0.58 8.43 -25.09
N GLU A 184 -0.35 9.11 -24.41
CA GLU A 184 -0.55 10.55 -24.54
C GLU A 184 0.72 11.32 -24.12
N TYR A 185 1.29 10.99 -22.96
CA TYR A 185 2.53 11.60 -22.48
C TYR A 185 3.71 11.31 -23.42
N SER A 186 3.80 10.11 -24.00
CA SER A 186 4.85 9.80 -24.97
C SER A 186 4.77 10.68 -26.22
N LYS A 187 3.55 10.97 -26.72
CA LYS A 187 3.32 11.92 -27.84
C LYS A 187 3.70 13.35 -27.44
N VAL A 188 3.35 13.77 -26.22
CA VAL A 188 3.72 15.09 -25.70
C VAL A 188 5.25 15.25 -25.62
N ASP A 189 5.96 14.23 -25.15
CA ASP A 189 7.42 14.27 -25.06
C ASP A 189 8.09 14.28 -26.42
N LEU A 190 7.57 13.54 -27.40
CA LEU A 190 8.02 13.63 -28.79
C LEU A 190 7.81 15.04 -29.35
N ALA A 191 6.63 15.64 -29.15
CA ALA A 191 6.35 17.01 -29.58
C ALA A 191 7.27 18.03 -28.90
N LYS A 192 7.56 17.87 -27.60
CA LYS A 192 8.54 18.72 -26.89
C LYS A 192 9.94 18.59 -27.48
N ARG A 193 10.38 17.37 -27.82
CA ARG A 193 11.68 17.15 -28.47
C ARG A 193 11.75 17.79 -29.85
N THR A 194 10.71 17.65 -30.66
CA THR A 194 10.66 18.27 -32.00
C THR A 194 10.63 19.78 -31.91
N LEU A 195 9.88 20.37 -30.98
CA LEU A 195 9.87 21.83 -30.77
C LEU A 195 11.22 22.35 -30.30
N LYS A 196 11.91 21.64 -29.39
CA LYS A 196 13.28 21.98 -28.98
C LYS A 196 14.26 21.90 -30.15
N ALA A 197 14.16 20.86 -30.98
CA ALA A 197 15.00 20.69 -32.16
C ALA A 197 14.75 21.77 -33.23
N GLN A 198 13.48 22.11 -33.49
CA GLN A 198 13.10 23.19 -34.40
C GLN A 198 13.63 24.53 -33.91
N LYS A 199 13.47 24.85 -32.61
CA LYS A 199 14.01 26.08 -32.02
C LYS A 199 15.52 26.18 -32.16
N LEU A 200 16.25 25.08 -31.94
CA LEU A 200 17.71 25.04 -32.09
C LEU A 200 18.14 25.18 -33.56
N GLN A 201 17.38 24.61 -34.51
CA GLN A 201 17.61 24.80 -35.94
C GLN A 201 17.34 26.24 -36.39
N GLU A 202 16.26 26.86 -35.91
CA GLU A 202 15.95 28.27 -36.17
C GLU A 202 17.03 29.19 -35.58
N GLU A 203 17.55 28.89 -34.39
CA GLU A 203 18.65 29.62 -33.78
C GLU A 203 19.94 29.54 -34.60
N LEU A 204 20.31 28.33 -35.06
CA LEU A 204 21.42 28.10 -35.99
C LEU A 204 21.22 28.83 -37.33
N ALA A 205 20.01 28.79 -37.90
CA ALA A 205 19.69 29.45 -39.16
C ALA A 205 19.62 30.98 -39.04
N SER A 206 19.25 31.51 -37.87
CA SER A 206 19.21 32.94 -37.59
C SER A 206 20.58 33.59 -37.41
N GLY A 207 21.67 32.80 -37.43
CA GLY A 207 23.04 33.31 -37.49
C GLY A 207 23.57 33.91 -36.18
N LYS A 208 22.85 33.80 -35.05
CA LYS A 208 23.34 34.33 -33.76
C LYS A 208 24.52 33.55 -33.15
N LEU A 209 24.84 32.37 -33.69
CA LEU A 209 25.99 31.56 -33.27
C LEU A 209 27.30 31.90 -34.01
N THR A 210 27.27 32.62 -35.14
CA THR A 210 28.49 32.97 -35.91
C THR A 210 29.28 34.15 -35.35
N ASP A 211 28.68 34.99 -34.50
CA ASP A 211 29.39 36.13 -33.89
C ASP A 211 30.34 35.70 -32.75
N GLN A 212 30.08 34.56 -32.10
CA GLN A 212 30.96 34.01 -31.06
C GLN A 212 32.17 33.27 -31.65
N ALA A 213 32.08 32.82 -32.90
CA ALA A 213 33.14 32.09 -33.59
C ALA A 213 34.09 32.98 -34.42
N THR A 214 33.77 34.26 -34.61
CA THR A 214 34.60 35.17 -35.45
C THR A 214 35.51 36.07 -34.61
N SER A 215 35.27 36.19 -33.30
CA SER A 215 36.08 37.00 -32.38
C SER A 215 37.48 36.43 -32.08
N TYR A 216 37.70 35.11 -32.25
CA TYR A 216 38.98 34.47 -31.91
C TYR A 216 40.06 34.52 -33.00
N ARG A 217 39.77 35.06 -34.21
CA ARG A 217 40.73 35.04 -35.34
C ARG A 217 41.26 36.41 -35.76
N LYS A 218 40.86 37.50 -35.11
CA LYS A 218 41.13 38.89 -35.52
C LYS A 218 41.95 39.68 -34.50
N ASN A 219 43.08 39.14 -34.03
CA ASN A 219 44.02 39.91 -33.20
C ASN A 219 45.50 39.53 -33.41
N TRP A 220 45.92 39.36 -34.67
CA TRP A 220 47.34 39.25 -35.03
C TRP A 220 47.64 40.26 -36.16
N GLY A 221 48.14 41.44 -35.79
CA GLY A 221 48.63 42.47 -36.71
C GLY A 221 48.76 43.88 -36.09
N GLU A 222 49.98 44.19 -35.63
CA GLU A 222 50.67 45.51 -35.62
C GLU A 222 50.34 46.57 -34.52
N ASP A 223 51.14 46.51 -33.45
CA ASP A 223 51.97 47.56 -32.79
C ASP A 223 51.46 49.02 -32.60
N GLU A 224 51.30 49.47 -31.33
CA GLU A 224 52.02 50.62 -30.72
C GLU A 224 51.73 50.78 -29.18
N HIS A 225 52.69 50.31 -28.38
CA HIS A 225 53.13 50.64 -27.00
C HIS A 225 52.27 51.49 -26.01
N GLY A 226 51.94 50.92 -24.83
CA GLY A 226 51.52 51.72 -23.64
C GLY A 226 51.02 50.99 -22.38
N THR A 227 51.90 50.25 -21.68
CA THR A 227 51.91 49.94 -20.22
C THR A 227 50.67 49.41 -19.48
N GLN A 228 50.82 48.18 -18.96
CA GLN A 228 50.58 47.73 -17.56
C GLN A 228 49.68 46.48 -17.44
N GLU A 229 50.31 45.40 -17.02
CA GLU A 229 49.79 44.06 -16.77
C GLU A 229 48.70 44.04 -15.69
N HIS A 230 47.55 43.44 -15.99
CA HIS A 230 46.74 42.72 -15.01
C HIS A 230 45.98 41.60 -15.73
N ASN A 231 46.33 40.35 -15.40
CA ASN A 231 45.59 39.15 -15.80
C ASN A 231 44.13 39.26 -15.36
N SER A 232 43.20 39.01 -16.28
CA SER A 232 41.78 38.78 -15.99
C SER A 232 41.33 37.56 -16.80
N GLU A 233 41.86 36.39 -16.45
CA GLU A 233 41.41 35.07 -16.95
C GLU A 233 40.33 34.45 -16.04
N ASP A 234 39.75 35.21 -15.09
CA ASP A 234 38.78 34.74 -14.08
C ASP A 234 37.34 35.26 -14.31
N GLU A 235 37.00 35.87 -15.45
CA GLU A 235 35.66 36.46 -15.67
C GLU A 235 34.69 35.61 -16.52
N ASP A 236 35.16 34.52 -17.13
CA ASP A 236 34.35 33.74 -18.09
C ASP A 236 33.87 32.37 -17.56
N GLU A 237 34.36 31.89 -16.40
CA GLU A 237 33.91 30.60 -15.82
C GLU A 237 32.60 30.74 -15.03
N ASP A 238 32.31 31.93 -14.48
CA ASP A 238 31.10 32.19 -13.69
C ASP A 238 29.85 32.41 -14.57
N LYS A 239 30.02 32.78 -15.84
CA LYS A 239 28.90 33.14 -16.73
C LYS A 239 28.07 31.94 -17.19
N TYR A 240 28.66 30.74 -17.20
CA TYR A 240 27.93 29.49 -17.49
C TYR A 240 27.26 28.89 -16.27
N ALA A 241 27.62 29.33 -15.06
CA ALA A 241 26.98 28.88 -13.81
C ALA A 241 25.65 29.61 -13.55
N ASP A 242 25.52 30.87 -13.99
CA ASP A 242 24.33 31.70 -13.75
C ASP A 242 23.10 31.34 -14.60
N ASP A 243 23.27 30.64 -15.72
CA ASP A 243 22.16 30.20 -16.59
C ASP A 243 21.57 28.83 -16.21
N ILE A 244 22.10 28.17 -15.18
CA ILE A 244 21.47 26.97 -14.60
C ILE A 244 20.37 27.44 -13.65
N ASP A 245 19.17 27.67 -14.20
CA ASP A 245 17.95 27.90 -13.42
C ASP A 245 17.73 26.69 -12.48
N MET A 246 18.16 26.86 -11.23
CA MET A 246 18.13 25.82 -10.21
C MET A 246 16.67 25.46 -9.92
N PRO A 247 16.19 24.27 -10.33
CA PRO A 247 14.76 23.99 -10.32
C PRO A 247 14.24 23.92 -8.87
N GLY A 248 13.32 24.83 -8.54
CA GLY A 248 12.57 24.80 -7.28
C GLY A 248 12.62 26.05 -6.42
N GLN A 249 13.22 27.15 -6.89
CA GLN A 249 13.23 28.42 -6.17
C GLN A 249 12.07 29.31 -6.64
N ASN A 250 10.90 29.16 -6.01
CA ASN A 250 9.76 30.04 -6.29
C ASN A 250 10.13 31.49 -5.89
N PHE A 251 10.25 32.37 -6.87
CA PHE A 251 10.49 33.80 -6.65
C PHE A 251 9.15 34.50 -6.39
N ASP A 252 8.82 34.72 -5.12
CA ASP A 252 7.64 35.52 -4.74
C ASP A 252 7.96 37.01 -4.90
N SER A 253 7.39 37.65 -5.91
CA SER A 253 7.71 39.04 -6.29
C SER A 253 7.25 40.09 -5.26
N LYS A 254 6.46 39.72 -4.24
CA LYS A 254 6.01 40.63 -3.16
C LYS A 254 6.93 40.71 -1.95
N ARG A 255 7.73 39.67 -1.70
CA ARG A 255 8.70 39.63 -0.59
C ARG A 255 9.99 39.25 -1.25
N ARG A 256 10.95 40.18 -1.32
CA ARG A 256 12.27 40.05 -1.97
C ARG A 256 13.18 39.00 -1.30
N ILE A 257 12.63 37.83 -0.95
CA ILE A 257 13.20 36.74 -0.18
C ILE A 257 12.82 35.47 -0.94
N THR A 258 13.82 34.72 -1.40
CA THR A 258 13.60 33.42 -2.01
C THR A 258 13.26 32.41 -0.92
N VAL A 259 12.11 31.74 -1.02
CA VAL A 259 11.74 30.66 -0.11
C VAL A 259 12.53 29.42 -0.52
N ARG A 260 13.79 29.31 -0.06
CA ARG A 260 14.52 28.04 -0.17
C ARG A 260 13.92 27.06 0.84
N ASN A 261 13.75 25.80 0.43
CA ASN A 261 13.41 24.74 1.36
C ASN A 261 14.50 24.66 2.43
N LEU A 262 14.13 24.79 3.71
CA LEU A 262 15.09 24.80 4.83
C LEU A 262 15.76 23.44 5.06
N ARG A 263 15.17 22.36 4.52
CA ARG A 263 15.76 21.03 4.58
C ARG A 263 16.85 20.90 3.52
N ILE A 264 18.06 20.68 4.00
CA ILE A 264 19.24 20.30 3.20
C ILE A 264 18.94 18.93 2.57
N ARG A 265 19.14 18.80 1.25
CA ARG A 265 18.80 17.57 0.50
C ARG A 265 19.92 16.53 0.58
N GLU A 266 21.14 17.01 0.74
CA GLU A 266 22.38 16.26 0.90
C GLU A 266 22.37 15.45 2.21
N ASP A 267 21.76 16.01 3.26
CA ASP A 267 21.61 15.36 4.56
C ASP A 267 20.44 14.36 4.55
N ILE A 268 20.74 13.09 4.32
CA ILE A 268 19.74 12.02 4.46
C ILE A 268 19.34 11.91 5.93
N ALA A 269 18.04 11.75 6.19
CA ALA A 269 17.54 11.57 7.55
C ALA A 269 18.04 10.26 8.15
N LYS A 270 18.29 10.24 9.46
CA LYS A 270 18.86 9.07 10.16
C LYS A 270 18.04 7.80 9.88
N TYR A 271 16.73 7.80 10.07
CA TYR A 271 15.86 6.65 9.82
C TYR A 271 15.75 6.21 8.34
N LEU A 272 16.32 6.95 7.39
CA LEU A 272 16.39 6.56 5.98
C LEU A 272 17.76 5.98 5.59
N ARG A 273 18.71 5.91 6.54
CA ARG A 273 20.03 5.30 6.32
C ARG A 273 19.92 3.80 6.03
N ASN A 274 18.99 3.12 6.72
CA ASN A 274 18.62 1.73 6.47
C ASN A 274 17.09 1.60 6.57
N LEU A 275 16.46 1.00 5.56
CA LEU A 275 15.01 0.83 5.47
C LEU A 275 14.51 -0.48 6.09
N ASP A 276 15.43 -1.37 6.48
CA ASP A 276 15.07 -2.60 7.17
C ASP A 276 14.44 -2.26 8.53
N PRO A 277 13.23 -2.80 8.86
CA PRO A 277 12.49 -2.41 10.07
C PRO A 277 13.21 -2.82 11.36
N ASN A 278 14.12 -3.79 11.29
CA ASN A 278 14.88 -4.32 12.43
C ASN A 278 16.32 -3.78 12.47
N SER A 279 16.65 -2.73 11.72
CA SER A 279 18.01 -2.19 11.62
C SER A 279 18.45 -1.48 12.91
N ALA A 280 17.99 -0.25 13.13
CA ALA A 280 18.29 0.54 14.30
C ALA A 280 17.07 1.35 14.73
N TYR A 281 16.85 1.43 16.05
CA TYR A 281 15.75 2.22 16.59
C TYR A 281 16.06 3.72 16.48
N TYR A 282 15.19 4.44 15.78
CA TYR A 282 15.17 5.89 15.71
C TYR A 282 14.01 6.42 16.56
N ASP A 283 14.30 7.25 17.56
CA ASP A 283 13.27 7.93 18.35
C ASP A 283 12.86 9.24 17.64
N PRO A 284 11.65 9.32 17.05
CA PRO A 284 11.22 10.53 16.34
C PRO A 284 10.98 11.72 17.26
N LYS A 285 10.81 11.50 18.57
CA LYS A 285 10.56 12.57 19.55
C LYS A 285 11.84 13.37 19.81
N THR A 286 12.94 12.66 20.07
CA THR A 286 14.25 13.28 20.37
C THR A 286 15.13 13.41 19.13
N ARG A 287 14.73 12.80 18.00
CA ARG A 287 15.48 12.77 16.73
C ARG A 287 16.86 12.12 16.86
N ALA A 288 17.01 11.21 17.82
CA ALA A 288 18.23 10.46 18.07
C ALA A 288 18.07 9.02 17.56
N MET A 289 19.13 8.51 16.92
CA MET A 289 19.27 7.09 16.64
C MET A 289 20.19 6.50 17.70
N ARG A 290 19.83 5.34 18.24
CA ARG A 290 20.58 4.70 19.34
C ARG A 290 21.78 3.90 18.83
N GLU A 291 21.50 3.02 17.87
CA GLU A 291 22.46 2.07 17.29
C GLU A 291 22.90 2.50 15.89
N ASN A 292 24.00 1.94 15.41
CA ASN A 292 24.45 2.15 14.03
C ASN A 292 23.53 1.39 13.05
N PRO A 293 22.92 2.06 12.05
CA PRO A 293 22.03 1.41 11.09
C PRO A 293 22.75 0.44 10.14
N TYR A 294 24.08 0.46 10.12
CA TYR A 294 24.94 -0.38 9.28
C TYR A 294 25.64 -1.51 10.06
N ALA A 295 25.18 -1.83 11.27
CA ALA A 295 25.80 -2.86 12.12
C ALA A 295 25.99 -4.22 11.41
N ASN A 296 25.08 -4.59 10.51
CA ASN A 296 25.13 -5.87 9.79
C ASN A 296 25.89 -5.80 8.45
N THR A 297 26.06 -4.61 7.88
CA THR A 297 26.63 -4.43 6.53
C THR A 297 28.12 -4.09 6.55
N GLY A 298 28.72 -3.87 7.73
CA GLY A 298 30.16 -3.63 7.90
C GLY A 298 30.65 -2.30 7.31
N MET A 299 29.77 -1.50 6.74
CA MET A 299 30.06 -0.13 6.30
C MET A 299 30.02 0.76 7.53
N ILE A 300 31.17 1.24 7.98
CA ILE A 300 31.22 2.30 8.99
C ILE A 300 30.76 3.58 8.26
N PRO A 301 29.75 4.30 8.75
CA PRO A 301 29.45 5.60 8.19
C PRO A 301 30.65 6.51 8.43
N GLU A 302 31.47 6.74 7.40
CA GLU A 302 32.36 7.90 7.39
C GLU A 302 31.50 9.16 7.45
N GLU A 303 31.99 10.14 8.20
CA GLU A 303 31.30 11.41 8.55
C GLU A 303 30.69 12.14 7.36
#